data_AF-A0A7S2I7F3-F1
#
_entry.id   AF-A0A7S2I7F3-F1
#
_cell.length_a   1.000
_cell.length_b   1.000
_cell.length_c   1.000
_cell.angle_alpha   90.00
_cell.angle_beta   90.00
_cell.angle_gamma   90.00
#
_symmetry.space_group_name_H-M   'P 1'
#
loop_
_entity.id
_entity.type
_entity.pdbx_description
1 polymer ?
#
loop_
_entity_poly.entity_id
_entity_poly.type
_entity_poly.pdbx_seq_one_letter_code
_entity_poly.pdbx_strand_id
1 'polypeptide(L)'
;RLRQDPRSALDRSRAALPQLPTLPISAMARKPIVGGNWKCNPGKLGDVETLLGAWSSVAKDKVDVVICPTALHLGFVKEKIEGLNMMVSTQNVSKTGMGAFTGEVSAEHLKDMN
;
A
#
# COMPACT_ATOMS: atom_id res chain seq x y z
N ARG A 1 -56.25 -42.46 0.68
CA ARG A 1 -55.33 -41.78 -0.26
C ARG A 1 -54.58 -40.70 0.53
N LEU A 2 -53.52 -41.08 1.23
CA LEU A 2 -52.73 -40.18 2.07
C LEU A 2 -51.89 -39.28 1.15
N ARG A 3 -52.13 -37.96 1.18
CA ARG A 3 -51.20 -36.99 0.59
C ARG A 3 -50.04 -36.84 1.58
N GLN A 4 -48.85 -37.25 1.18
CA GLN A 4 -47.62 -36.97 1.93
C GLN A 4 -47.27 -35.48 1.75
N ASP A 5 -47.05 -34.80 2.87
CA ASP A 5 -46.58 -33.42 2.93
C ASP A 5 -45.09 -33.38 2.54
N PRO A 6 -44.66 -32.64 1.50
CA PRO A 6 -43.29 -32.69 0.99
C PRO A 6 -42.25 -31.99 1.90
N ARG A 7 -42.64 -31.51 3.08
CA ARG A 7 -41.77 -30.74 3.97
C ARG A 7 -40.98 -31.57 4.99
N SER A 8 -41.16 -32.88 5.05
CA SER A 8 -40.47 -33.73 6.04
C SER A 8 -39.07 -34.21 5.62
N ALA A 9 -38.55 -33.78 4.47
CA ALA A 9 -37.30 -34.29 3.90
C ALA A 9 -36.09 -33.34 4.00
N LEU A 10 -36.21 -32.20 4.68
CA LEU A 10 -35.15 -31.17 4.72
C LEU A 10 -34.41 -31.05 6.06
N ASP A 11 -34.62 -31.95 7.00
CA ASP A 11 -33.98 -31.92 8.31
C ASP A 11 -33.05 -33.12 8.55
N ARG A 12 -32.08 -33.32 7.65
CA ARG A 12 -30.92 -34.18 7.94
C ARG A 12 -29.65 -33.57 7.35
N SER A 13 -28.64 -33.51 8.22
CA SER A 13 -27.26 -33.07 8.01
C SER A 13 -27.02 -31.60 7.69
N ARG A 14 -27.26 -30.72 8.67
CA ARG A 14 -26.44 -29.51 8.81
C ARG A 14 -25.20 -29.88 9.63
N ALA A 15 -24.23 -30.53 8.98
CA ALA A 15 -22.92 -30.74 9.60
C ALA A 15 -22.36 -29.36 9.99
N ALA A 16 -22.01 -29.18 11.26
CA ALA A 16 -21.39 -27.95 11.72
C ALA A 16 -20.08 -27.76 10.94
N LEU A 17 -19.98 -26.66 10.19
CA LEU A 17 -18.73 -26.25 9.56
C LEU A 17 -17.65 -26.19 10.65
N PRO A 18 -16.46 -26.76 10.44
CA PRO A 18 -15.38 -26.64 11.42
C PRO A 18 -15.11 -25.16 11.64
N GLN A 19 -15.21 -24.71 12.89
CA GLN A 19 -14.89 -23.34 13.25
C GLN A 19 -13.41 -23.12 12.97
N LEU A 20 -13.11 -22.32 11.94
CA LEU A 20 -11.77 -21.80 11.70
C LEU A 20 -11.31 -21.11 13.00
N PRO A 21 -10.07 -21.36 13.46
CA PRO A 21 -9.56 -20.70 14.66
C PRO A 21 -9.60 -19.19 14.45
N THR A 22 -10.48 -18.51 15.17
CA THR A 22 -10.53 -17.04 15.20
C THR A 22 -9.38 -16.57 16.09
N LEU A 23 -8.20 -16.41 15.49
CA LEU A 23 -7.10 -15.76 16.18
C LEU A 23 -7.53 -14.32 16.52
N PRO A 24 -7.33 -13.86 17.76
CA PRO A 24 -7.60 -12.46 18.09
C PRO A 24 -6.71 -11.59 17.21
N ILE A 25 -7.31 -10.58 16.56
CA ILE A 25 -6.62 -9.59 15.71
C ILE A 25 -5.45 -8.90 16.46
N SER A 26 -5.40 -9.03 17.78
CA SER A 26 -4.33 -8.57 18.69
C SER A 26 -3.00 -9.34 18.60
N ALA A 27 -2.93 -10.53 17.99
CA ALA A 27 -1.77 -11.42 18.15
C ALA A 27 -0.55 -11.15 17.23
N MET A 28 -0.62 -10.16 16.32
CA MET A 28 0.55 -9.71 15.56
C MET A 28 0.60 -8.19 15.57
N ALA A 29 1.47 -7.61 16.41
CA ALA A 29 1.71 -6.18 16.40
C ALA A 29 2.26 -5.78 15.01
N ARG A 30 1.43 -5.11 14.20
CA ARG A 30 1.87 -4.57 12.92
C ARG A 30 2.86 -3.44 13.16
N LYS A 31 3.96 -3.44 12.41
CA LYS A 31 4.87 -2.29 12.39
C LYS A 31 4.08 -1.07 11.90
N PRO A 32 4.07 0.05 12.65
CA PRO A 32 3.41 1.27 12.22
C PRO A 32 4.10 1.83 10.96
N ILE A 33 3.33 2.52 10.13
CA ILE A 33 3.79 3.17 8.91
C ILE A 33 3.42 4.65 8.92
N VAL A 34 4.34 5.50 8.50
CA VAL A 34 4.12 6.94 8.32
C VAL A 34 4.49 7.32 6.89
N GLY A 35 3.51 7.92 6.19
CA GLY A 35 3.65 8.36 4.82
C GLY A 35 3.71 9.88 4.71
N GLY A 36 4.71 10.40 3.98
CA GLY A 36 4.85 11.80 3.63
C GLY A 36 4.42 12.09 2.20
N ASN A 37 3.13 12.35 1.96
CA ASN A 37 2.65 12.77 0.64
C ASN A 37 2.90 14.27 0.43
N TRP A 38 3.86 14.62 -0.43
CA TRP A 38 4.23 16.01 -0.70
C TRP A 38 3.22 16.75 -1.58
N LYS A 39 2.29 16.01 -2.19
CA LYS A 39 1.33 16.56 -3.16
C LYS A 39 2.10 17.28 -4.28
N CYS A 40 1.63 18.45 -4.71
CA CYS A 40 2.30 19.28 -5.72
C CYS A 40 3.44 20.13 -5.13
N ASN A 41 4.41 19.51 -4.44
CA ASN A 41 5.58 20.18 -3.86
C ASN A 41 6.83 19.28 -3.88
N PRO A 42 8.03 19.86 -3.80
CA PRO A 42 8.36 21.28 -3.87
C PRO A 42 8.32 21.82 -5.32
N GLY A 43 8.44 23.13 -5.51
CA GLY A 43 8.53 23.75 -6.84
C GLY A 43 9.96 23.74 -7.43
N LYS A 44 10.98 23.52 -6.61
CA LYS A 44 12.39 23.50 -7.01
C LYS A 44 13.06 22.23 -6.50
N LEU A 45 13.98 21.69 -7.32
CA LEU A 45 14.76 20.51 -6.94
C LEU A 45 15.61 20.74 -5.68
N GLY A 46 16.16 21.95 -5.51
CA GLY A 46 17.00 22.30 -4.36
C GLY A 46 16.28 22.24 -3.00
N ASP A 47 14.96 22.35 -2.98
CA ASP A 47 14.16 22.31 -1.74
C ASP A 47 13.88 20.86 -1.28
N VAL A 48 14.19 19.86 -2.11
CA VAL A 48 13.97 18.44 -1.79
C VAL A 48 14.79 18.01 -0.58
N GLU A 49 16.04 18.46 -0.46
CA GLU A 49 16.90 18.10 0.66
C GLU A 49 16.37 18.66 1.98
N THR A 50 15.80 19.87 1.96
CA THR A 50 15.13 20.45 3.14
C THR A 50 13.92 19.61 3.55
N LEU A 51 13.10 19.16 2.60
CA LEU A 51 11.95 18.30 2.89
C LEU A 51 12.35 16.93 3.42
N LEU A 52 13.45 16.36 2.93
CA LEU A 52 14.01 15.11 3.45
C LEU A 52 14.60 15.29 4.86
N GLY A 53 15.26 16.42 5.11
CA GLY A 53 15.83 16.76 6.43
C GLY A 53 14.80 16.77 7.57
N ALA A 54 13.54 17.07 7.25
CA ALA A 54 12.43 17.02 8.22
C ALA A 54 12.16 15.61 8.79
N TRP A 55 12.70 14.55 8.17
CA TRP A 55 12.52 13.15 8.58
C TRP A 55 13.71 12.58 9.37
N SER A 56 14.70 13.41 9.69
CA SER A 56 15.91 13.01 10.40
C SER A 56 15.62 12.40 11.78
N SER A 57 14.63 12.94 12.50
CA SER A 57 14.27 12.52 13.87
C SER A 57 13.36 11.30 13.98
N VAL A 58 12.86 10.76 12.85
CA VAL A 58 11.96 9.60 12.88
C VAL A 58 12.74 8.32 13.23
N ALA A 59 12.20 7.53 14.16
CA ALA A 59 12.75 6.22 14.57
C ALA A 59 12.42 5.14 13.52
N LYS A 60 13.25 5.06 12.48
CA LYS A 60 13.05 4.22 11.28
C LYS A 60 13.20 2.71 11.54
N ASP A 61 13.73 2.34 12.70
CA ASP A 61 13.78 0.97 13.22
C ASP A 61 12.40 0.49 13.69
N LYS A 62 11.58 1.40 14.23
CA LYS A 62 10.27 1.09 14.81
C LYS A 62 9.11 1.39 13.87
N VAL A 63 9.30 2.27 12.90
CA VAL A 63 8.27 2.76 11.99
C VAL A 63 8.76 2.65 10.55
N ASP A 64 7.90 2.16 9.66
CA ASP A 64 8.16 2.23 8.23
C ASP A 64 7.88 3.64 7.71
N VAL A 65 8.84 4.23 7.02
CA VAL A 65 8.73 5.60 6.48
C VAL A 65 8.64 5.54 4.97
N VAL A 66 7.59 6.14 4.41
CA VAL A 66 7.38 6.23 2.95
C VAL A 66 7.27 7.70 2.55
N ILE A 67 8.04 8.11 1.55
CA ILE A 67 7.97 9.46 0.97
C ILE A 67 7.32 9.39 -0.41
N CYS A 68 6.33 10.24 -0.66
CA CYS A 68 5.66 10.32 -1.97
C CYS A 68 5.92 11.70 -2.60
N PRO A 69 7.06 11.89 -3.30
CA PRO A 69 7.36 13.15 -4.00
C PRO A 69 6.53 13.30 -5.27
N THR A 70 6.63 14.44 -5.95
CA THR A 70 6.08 14.58 -7.31
C THR A 70 6.79 13.61 -8.27
N ALA A 71 6.11 13.21 -9.36
CA ALA A 71 6.69 12.29 -10.34
C ALA A 71 8.02 12.80 -10.93
N LEU A 72 8.18 14.12 -11.09
CA LEU A 72 9.40 14.73 -11.60
C LEU A 72 10.59 14.66 -10.63
N HIS A 73 10.34 14.51 -9.33
CA HIS A 73 11.37 14.42 -8.30
C HIS A 73 11.63 12.98 -7.81
N LEU A 74 10.88 11.99 -8.34
CA LEU A 74 10.87 10.62 -7.85
C LEU A 74 12.26 9.95 -7.90
N GLY A 75 12.95 10.04 -9.03
CA GLY A 75 14.29 9.47 -9.20
C GLY A 75 15.33 10.12 -8.30
N PHE A 76 15.36 11.45 -8.25
CA PHE A 76 16.29 12.20 -7.38
C PHE A 76 16.07 11.88 -5.89
N VAL A 77 14.81 11.80 -5.44
CA VAL A 77 14.50 11.42 -4.06
C VAL A 77 14.94 9.99 -3.79
N LYS A 78 14.73 9.05 -4.73
CA LYS A 78 15.18 7.67 -4.58
C LYS A 78 16.68 7.57 -4.32
N GLU A 79 17.49 8.25 -5.13
CA GLU A 79 18.95 8.29 -4.96
C GLU A 79 19.35 8.88 -3.59
N LYS A 80 18.68 9.97 -3.18
CA LYS A 80 19.01 10.68 -1.93
C LYS A 80 18.65 9.90 -0.66
N ILE A 81 17.68 8.99 -0.72
CA ILE A 81 17.26 8.21 0.44
C ILE A 81 17.94 6.83 0.54
N GLU A 82 18.81 6.49 -0.41
CA GLU A 82 19.54 5.23 -0.39
C GLU A 82 20.34 5.08 0.93
N GLY A 83 20.18 3.93 1.59
CA GLY A 83 20.80 3.67 2.89
C GLY A 83 20.15 4.36 4.10
N LEU A 84 19.14 5.21 3.92
CA LEU A 84 18.49 5.94 5.03
C LEU A 84 17.33 5.19 5.71
N ASN A 85 17.09 3.93 5.35
CA ASN A 85 15.97 3.12 5.87
C ASN A 85 14.59 3.79 5.64
N MET A 86 14.44 4.42 4.47
CA MET A 86 13.21 5.07 4.00
C MET A 86 12.82 4.48 2.65
N MET A 87 11.52 4.45 2.36
CA MET A 87 10.99 4.00 1.08
C MET A 87 10.48 5.19 0.27
N VAL A 88 10.49 5.07 -1.06
CA VAL A 88 9.90 6.04 -1.98
C VAL A 88 8.67 5.43 -2.65
N SER A 89 7.65 6.25 -2.91
CA SER A 89 6.45 5.85 -3.63
C SER A 89 6.00 6.96 -4.59
N THR A 90 5.27 6.59 -5.64
CA THR A 90 4.57 7.58 -6.47
C THR A 90 3.33 8.10 -5.74
N GLN A 91 2.77 9.23 -6.19
CA GLN A 91 1.47 9.71 -5.72
C GLN A 91 0.28 9.12 -6.52
N ASN A 92 0.52 8.71 -7.77
CA ASN A 92 -0.49 8.16 -8.66
C ASN A 92 0.11 7.12 -9.61
N VAL A 93 -0.71 6.17 -10.06
CA VAL A 93 -0.35 5.16 -11.05
C VAL A 93 -1.56 4.83 -11.92
N SER A 94 -1.33 4.65 -13.21
CA SER A 94 -2.36 4.27 -14.17
C SER A 94 -2.78 2.81 -13.98
N LYS A 95 -4.08 2.56 -14.20
CA LYS A 95 -4.68 1.21 -14.18
C LYS A 95 -4.51 0.45 -15.50
N THR A 96 -4.12 1.13 -16.58
CA THR A 96 -4.20 0.59 -17.96
C THR A 96 -2.90 -0.04 -18.45
N GLY A 97 -1.84 -0.03 -17.63
CA GLY A 97 -0.51 -0.52 -18.02
C GLY A 97 0.14 0.34 -19.11
N MET A 98 1.00 -0.26 -19.92
CA MET A 98 1.67 0.41 -21.05
C MET A 98 0.70 0.68 -22.21
N GLY A 99 0.72 1.88 -22.78
CA GLY A 99 -0.13 2.22 -23.92
C GLY A 99 -0.15 3.71 -24.26
N ALA A 100 -1.07 4.10 -25.17
CA ALA A 100 -1.23 5.47 -25.64
C ALA A 100 -2.04 6.35 -24.64
N PHE A 101 -1.49 6.51 -23.43
CA PHE A 101 -2.09 7.29 -22.33
C PHE A 101 -1.19 8.48 -21.99
N THR A 102 -1.29 9.54 -22.79
CA THR A 102 -0.42 10.71 -22.66
C THR A 102 -0.51 11.32 -21.26
N GLY A 103 0.65 11.44 -20.58
CA GLY A 103 0.78 12.03 -19.25
C GLY A 103 0.65 11.04 -18.09
N GLU A 104 0.26 9.79 -18.36
CA GLU A 104 0.11 8.76 -17.33
C GLU A 104 1.43 8.04 -17.02
N VAL A 105 1.55 7.54 -15.79
CA VAL A 105 2.67 6.70 -15.34
C VAL A 105 2.15 5.31 -15.01
N SER A 106 2.70 4.27 -15.64
CA SER A 106 2.31 2.87 -15.42
C SER A 106 3.06 2.25 -14.22
N ALA A 107 2.55 1.12 -13.72
CA ALA A 107 3.23 0.37 -12.66
C ALA A 107 4.56 -0.22 -13.16
N GLU A 108 4.65 -0.53 -14.45
CA GLU A 108 5.85 -1.05 -15.09
C GLU A 108 6.99 -0.02 -15.08
N HIS A 109 6.71 1.27 -15.32
CA HIS A 109 7.73 2.33 -15.19
C HIS A 109 8.30 2.40 -13.77
N LEU A 110 7.44 2.29 -12.75
CA LEU A 110 7.84 2.35 -11.35
C LEU A 110 8.65 1.14 -10.93
N LYS A 111 8.34 -0.04 -11.49
CA LYS A 111 9.08 -1.27 -11.25
C LYS A 111 10.47 -1.23 -11.86
N ASP A 112 10.62 -0.65 -13.06
CA ASP A 112 11.92 -0.47 -13.73
C ASP A 112 12.82 0.52 -13.00
N MET A 113 12.23 1.56 -12.42
CA MET A 113 12.95 2.50 -11.56
C MET A 113 13.50 1.85 -10.29
N ASN A 114 12.98 0.69 -9.86
CA ASN A 114 13.30 0.06 -8.57
C ASN A 114 14.61 -0.74 -8.57
#